data_AF-A0AAV9JV46-F1
#
_entry.id   AF-A0AAV9JV46-F1
#
_cell.length_a   1.000
_cell.length_b   1.000
_cell.length_c   1.000
_cell.angle_alpha   90.00
_cell.angle_beta   90.00
_cell.angle_gamma   90.00
#
_symmetry.space_group_name_H-M   'P 1'
#
loop_
_entity.id
_entity.type
_entity.pdbx_description
1 polymer ?
#
loop_
_entity_poly.entity_id
_entity_poly.type
_entity_poly.pdbx_seq_one_letter_code
_entity_poly.pdbx_strand_id
1 'polypeptide(L)'
;MPPLIDRSSEEPSPPPSTKGLIPIPHLPSMSLKDRDDYYHTAFHHDIPIEKFAVPAACALYPEYAEEICSAYMEYTTFIFKVWINYDAGASKFFTDNRFQDCGELRLTHQARIHLKRIGADTVLYGTGGVRFDIGTAFRPLAQVTIELRPSKLDVGPAIDTFVADVSGRRHPGLINYLHTICEVIKDDDITDGKDGLVLADIDRLALRFLRMPDEYEERRWGERWYDGIFFGTYEDW
;
A
#
# COMPACT_ATOMS: atom_id res chain seq x y z
N MET A 1 40.40 -25.95 -6.09
CA MET A 1 40.30 -24.63 -6.76
C MET A 1 38.86 -24.44 -7.19
N PRO A 2 38.11 -23.47 -6.62
CA PRO A 2 36.75 -23.18 -7.06
C PRO A 2 36.76 -22.44 -8.41
N PRO A 3 35.73 -22.60 -9.26
CA PRO A 3 35.68 -21.97 -10.57
C PRO A 3 35.39 -20.46 -10.43
N LEU A 4 36.08 -19.67 -11.25
CA LEU A 4 35.80 -18.25 -11.48
C LEU A 4 34.40 -18.10 -12.08
N ILE A 5 33.49 -17.46 -11.35
CA ILE A 5 32.20 -17.02 -11.88
C ILE A 5 32.46 -15.71 -12.65
N ASP A 6 32.29 -15.80 -13.96
CA ASP A 6 32.32 -14.69 -14.89
C ASP A 6 31.15 -13.74 -14.61
N ARG A 7 31.44 -12.54 -14.11
CA ARG A 7 30.46 -11.47 -13.82
C ARG A 7 30.42 -10.47 -14.98
N SER A 8 30.17 -10.95 -16.19
CA SER A 8 30.15 -10.10 -17.39
C SER A 8 28.83 -10.18 -18.14
N SER A 9 27.77 -9.59 -17.56
CA SER A 9 26.63 -9.01 -18.31
C SER A 9 25.56 -8.49 -17.34
N GLU A 10 25.82 -7.38 -16.65
CA GLU A 10 24.72 -6.50 -16.27
C GLU A 10 24.29 -5.77 -17.54
N GLU A 11 23.24 -6.27 -18.20
CA GLU A 11 22.60 -5.51 -19.27
C GLU A 11 22.13 -4.16 -18.68
N PRO A 12 22.48 -3.03 -19.32
CA PRO A 12 21.99 -1.74 -18.89
C PRO A 12 20.46 -1.76 -18.94
N SER A 13 19.84 -1.45 -17.80
CA SER A 13 18.40 -1.25 -17.67
C SER A 13 17.90 -0.43 -18.87
N PRO A 14 16.84 -0.88 -19.58
CA PRO A 14 16.30 -0.10 -20.69
C PRO A 14 15.92 1.30 -20.18
N PRO A 15 16.16 2.36 -20.99
CA PRO A 15 15.78 3.70 -20.60
C PRO A 15 14.27 3.74 -20.27
N PRO A 16 13.85 4.54 -19.28
CA PRO A 16 12.45 4.64 -18.92
C PRO A 16 11.62 4.98 -20.16
N SER A 17 10.59 4.16 -20.41
CA SER A 17 9.68 4.34 -21.53
C SER A 17 9.09 5.75 -21.51
N THR A 18 9.34 6.53 -22.55
CA THR A 18 8.79 7.89 -22.75
C THR A 18 7.30 7.90 -23.09
N LYS A 19 6.66 6.73 -23.24
CA LYS A 19 5.21 6.62 -23.40
C LYS A 19 4.51 6.93 -22.08
N GLY A 20 4.03 8.16 -21.95
CA GLY A 20 3.36 8.66 -20.75
C GLY A 20 3.91 10.00 -20.25
N LEU A 21 4.96 10.55 -20.90
CA LEU A 21 5.40 11.91 -20.63
C LEU A 21 4.25 12.88 -20.95
N ILE A 22 3.65 13.45 -19.92
CA ILE A 22 2.89 14.69 -20.07
C ILE A 22 3.92 15.81 -19.86
N PRO A 23 4.60 16.31 -20.92
CA PRO A 23 5.47 17.48 -20.76
C PRO A 23 4.63 18.61 -20.19
N ILE A 24 5.07 19.18 -19.07
CA ILE A 24 4.37 20.27 -18.39
C ILE A 24 4.72 21.56 -19.13
N PRO A 25 3.86 22.08 -20.01
CA PRO A 25 4.23 23.22 -20.83
C PRO A 25 4.41 24.43 -19.90
N HIS A 26 5.60 25.01 -19.91
CA HIS A 26 5.89 26.29 -19.27
C HIS A 26 5.77 26.33 -17.73
N LEU A 27 6.14 25.24 -17.05
CA LEU A 27 6.20 25.16 -15.59
C LEU A 27 6.86 26.40 -14.92
N PRO A 28 7.97 26.98 -15.44
CA PRO A 28 8.56 28.19 -14.85
C PRO A 28 7.73 29.48 -14.98
N SER A 29 6.75 29.51 -15.88
CA SER A 29 5.89 30.67 -16.12
C SER A 29 4.55 30.60 -15.41
N MET A 30 4.22 29.45 -14.82
CA MET A 30 2.95 29.21 -14.15
C MET A 30 3.01 29.78 -12.72
N SER A 31 1.86 30.29 -12.24
CA SER A 31 1.75 30.64 -10.82
C SER A 31 1.82 29.38 -9.95
N LEU A 32 2.07 29.52 -8.64
CA LEU A 32 2.03 28.39 -7.71
C LEU A 32 0.69 27.63 -7.79
N LYS A 33 -0.42 28.37 -7.85
CA LYS A 33 -1.75 27.80 -7.94
C LYS A 33 -1.97 27.03 -9.24
N ASP A 34 -1.56 27.60 -10.38
CA ASP A 34 -1.74 26.92 -11.67
C ASP A 34 -0.94 25.62 -11.74
N ARG A 35 0.25 25.57 -11.09
CA ARG A 35 1.06 24.36 -10.99
C ARG A 35 0.40 23.30 -10.14
N ASP A 36 -0.13 23.68 -8.99
CA ASP A 36 -0.90 22.82 -8.09
C ASP A 36 -2.10 22.17 -8.81
N ASP A 37 -2.93 23.00 -9.47
CA ASP A 37 -4.08 22.55 -10.27
C ASP A 37 -3.64 21.58 -11.39
N TYR A 38 -2.49 21.85 -12.02
CA TYR A 38 -1.91 20.98 -13.03
C TYR A 38 -1.43 19.65 -12.45
N TYR A 39 -0.67 19.66 -11.35
CA TYR A 39 -0.18 18.45 -10.72
C TYR A 39 -1.32 17.57 -10.23
N HIS A 40 -2.35 18.18 -9.61
CA HIS A 40 -3.56 17.47 -9.23
C HIS A 40 -4.15 16.76 -10.45
N THR A 41 -4.34 17.47 -11.57
CA THR A 41 -4.88 16.85 -12.79
C THR A 41 -3.96 15.77 -13.37
N ALA A 42 -2.65 15.96 -13.34
CA ALA A 42 -1.66 15.05 -13.93
C ALA A 42 -1.42 13.79 -13.09
N PHE A 43 -1.53 13.89 -11.76
CA PHE A 43 -1.18 12.84 -10.83
C PHE A 43 -2.39 12.21 -10.11
N HIS A 44 -3.60 12.74 -10.27
CA HIS A 44 -4.83 12.15 -9.74
C HIS A 44 -5.24 10.87 -10.51
N HIS A 45 -4.53 9.79 -10.22
CA HIS A 45 -4.74 8.45 -10.77
C HIS A 45 -4.18 7.38 -9.83
N ASP A 46 -4.63 6.13 -10.03
CA ASP A 46 -4.18 5.02 -9.22
C ASP A 46 -2.97 4.32 -9.84
N ILE A 47 -1.94 4.06 -9.04
CA ILE A 47 -0.73 3.37 -9.47
C ILE A 47 -0.48 2.15 -8.59
N PRO A 48 -0.39 0.93 -9.17
CA PRO A 48 0.14 -0.23 -8.44
C PRO A 48 1.54 0.07 -7.93
N ILE A 49 1.78 -0.14 -6.63
CA ILE A 49 3.06 0.22 -6.01
C ILE A 49 4.26 -0.47 -6.68
N GLU A 50 4.07 -1.64 -7.30
CA GLU A 50 5.12 -2.34 -8.04
C GLU A 50 5.59 -1.57 -9.29
N LYS A 51 4.78 -0.63 -9.76
CA LYS A 51 5.07 0.28 -10.87
C LYS A 51 5.52 1.66 -10.41
N PHE A 52 5.69 1.88 -9.11
CA PHE A 52 6.15 3.16 -8.59
C PHE A 52 7.53 3.50 -9.17
N ALA A 53 7.59 4.69 -9.73
CA ALA A 53 8.78 5.30 -10.27
C ALA A 53 8.72 6.79 -10.01
N VAL A 54 9.88 7.40 -9.82
CA VAL A 54 10.02 8.85 -9.75
C VAL A 54 9.52 9.45 -11.06
N PRO A 55 8.65 10.48 -11.03
CA PRO A 55 8.15 11.11 -12.24
C PRO A 55 9.29 11.58 -13.15
N ALA A 56 9.21 11.24 -14.44
CA ALA A 56 10.23 11.66 -15.41
C ALA A 56 10.35 13.20 -15.52
N ALA A 57 9.28 13.92 -15.16
CA ALA A 57 9.28 15.39 -15.08
C ALA A 57 10.34 15.93 -14.10
N CYS A 58 10.70 15.19 -13.04
CA CYS A 58 11.76 15.59 -12.12
C CYS A 58 13.14 15.68 -12.80
N ALA A 59 13.39 14.84 -13.82
CA ALA A 59 14.63 14.91 -14.60
C ALA A 59 14.60 16.02 -15.66
N LEU A 60 13.41 16.37 -16.16
CA LEU A 60 13.22 17.44 -17.15
C LEU A 60 13.25 18.84 -16.50
N TYR A 61 12.83 18.94 -15.24
CA TYR A 61 12.74 20.17 -14.47
C TYR A 61 13.42 20.00 -13.09
N PRO A 62 14.75 19.87 -13.02
CA PRO A 62 15.46 19.57 -11.77
C PRO A 62 15.23 20.59 -10.66
N GLU A 63 15.04 21.86 -11.00
CA GLU A 63 14.78 22.95 -10.07
C GLU A 63 13.38 22.87 -9.42
N TYR A 64 12.48 22.05 -9.97
CA TYR A 64 11.14 21.77 -9.45
C TYR A 64 10.98 20.30 -9.01
N ALA A 65 12.07 19.51 -8.98
CA ALA A 65 11.98 18.07 -8.76
C ALA A 65 11.34 17.71 -7.41
N GLU A 66 11.65 18.45 -6.35
CA GLU A 66 11.07 18.26 -5.01
C GLU A 66 9.57 18.55 -5.02
N GLU A 67 9.15 19.69 -5.58
CA GLU A 67 7.74 20.07 -5.72
C GLU A 67 6.95 19.04 -6.52
N ILE A 68 7.48 18.59 -7.66
CA ILE A 68 6.86 17.56 -8.51
C ILE A 68 6.73 16.23 -7.77
N CYS A 69 7.79 15.80 -7.07
CA CYS A 69 7.75 14.58 -6.27
C CYS A 69 6.72 14.66 -5.15
N SER A 70 6.69 15.77 -4.41
CA SER A 70 5.71 15.99 -3.34
C SER A 70 4.28 15.95 -3.88
N ALA A 71 3.98 16.68 -4.95
CA ALA A 71 2.65 16.67 -5.56
C ALA A 71 2.28 15.29 -6.15
N TYR A 72 3.24 14.55 -6.69
CA TYR A 72 3.02 13.18 -7.15
C TYR A 72 2.62 12.26 -6.00
N MET A 73 3.31 12.35 -4.86
CA MET A 73 2.96 11.57 -3.66
C MET A 73 1.62 12.01 -3.06
N GLU A 74 1.31 13.31 -3.13
CA GLU A 74 0.10 13.92 -2.59
C GLU A 74 -1.16 13.63 -3.42
N TYR A 75 -1.06 13.47 -4.73
CA TYR A 75 -2.24 13.29 -5.57
C TYR A 75 -2.39 11.88 -6.15
N THR A 76 -1.37 11.04 -6.04
CA THR A 76 -1.43 9.65 -6.51
C THR A 76 -1.97 8.73 -5.42
N THR A 77 -2.95 7.89 -5.78
CA THR A 77 -3.36 6.79 -4.93
C THR A 77 -2.52 5.55 -5.21
N PHE A 78 -1.75 5.09 -4.22
CA PHE A 78 -0.93 3.90 -4.37
C PHE A 78 -1.71 2.63 -4.03
N ILE A 79 -1.69 1.65 -4.96
CA ILE A 79 -2.42 0.39 -4.80
C ILE A 79 -1.49 -0.70 -4.29
N PHE A 80 -1.91 -1.33 -3.21
CA PHE A 80 -1.29 -2.47 -2.57
C PHE A 80 -2.22 -3.68 -2.64
N LYS A 81 -1.68 -4.86 -2.94
CA LYS A 81 -2.47 -6.10 -2.98
C LYS A 81 -2.29 -6.86 -1.68
N VAL A 82 -3.39 -7.31 -1.08
CA VAL A 82 -3.36 -8.12 0.14
C VAL A 82 -4.24 -9.35 -0.04
N TRP A 83 -3.69 -10.49 0.35
CA TRP A 83 -4.48 -11.72 0.43
C TRP A 83 -5.15 -11.83 1.78
N ILE A 84 -6.46 -12.10 1.76
CA ILE A 84 -7.26 -12.33 2.95
C ILE A 84 -7.64 -13.80 3.07
N ASN A 85 -7.77 -14.28 4.30
CA ASN A 85 -8.15 -15.65 4.64
C ASN A 85 -9.66 -15.91 4.49
N TYR A 86 -10.22 -15.53 3.34
CA TYR A 86 -11.64 -15.63 3.03
C TYR A 86 -11.91 -16.58 1.86
N ASP A 87 -12.72 -17.62 2.09
CA ASP A 87 -13.24 -18.49 1.06
C ASP A 87 -14.50 -17.86 0.46
N ALA A 88 -14.34 -17.24 -0.71
CA ALA A 88 -15.42 -16.58 -1.41
C ALA A 88 -16.40 -17.56 -2.11
N GLY A 89 -16.10 -18.85 -2.19
CA GLY A 89 -17.05 -19.88 -2.63
C GLY A 89 -18.00 -20.28 -1.50
N ALA A 90 -17.45 -20.47 -0.30
CA ALA A 90 -18.19 -20.79 0.91
C ALA A 90 -18.68 -19.55 1.70
N SER A 91 -18.33 -18.35 1.25
CA SER A 91 -18.62 -17.05 1.88
C SER A 91 -18.25 -17.00 3.36
N LYS A 92 -17.11 -17.59 3.73
CA LYS A 92 -16.64 -17.67 5.13
C LYS A 92 -15.14 -17.49 5.23
N PHE A 93 -14.68 -17.01 6.37
CA PHE A 93 -13.27 -17.02 6.70
C PHE A 93 -12.80 -18.44 6.97
N PHE A 94 -11.57 -18.75 6.57
CA PHE A 94 -10.91 -19.98 6.95
C PHE A 94 -9.79 -19.66 7.94
N THR A 95 -9.65 -20.53 8.93
CA THR A 95 -8.66 -20.36 9.98
C THR A 95 -7.53 -21.36 9.90
N ASP A 96 -7.67 -22.47 9.14
CA ASP A 96 -6.63 -23.50 8.96
C ASP A 96 -5.31 -22.96 8.35
N ASN A 97 -4.27 -23.82 8.33
CA ASN A 97 -2.90 -23.51 7.87
C ASN A 97 -2.78 -22.76 6.54
N ARG A 98 -3.82 -22.73 5.69
CA ARG A 98 -3.84 -21.94 4.45
C ARG A 98 -3.72 -20.43 4.70
N PHE A 99 -4.02 -19.94 5.90
CA PHE A 99 -3.98 -18.50 6.19
C PHE A 99 -2.58 -17.93 6.42
N GLN A 100 -1.53 -18.78 6.47
CA GLN A 100 -0.14 -18.36 6.72
C GLN A 100 0.39 -17.37 5.67
N ASP A 101 -0.12 -17.42 4.43
CA ASP A 101 0.28 -16.51 3.35
C ASP A 101 -0.67 -15.29 3.21
N CYS A 102 -1.57 -15.08 4.17
CA CYS A 102 -2.55 -13.99 4.19
C CYS A 102 -2.12 -12.88 5.16
N GLY A 103 -2.67 -11.67 4.99
CA GLY A 103 -2.30 -10.50 5.79
C GLY A 103 -1.01 -9.82 5.34
N GLU A 104 -0.35 -10.30 4.28
CA GLU A 104 0.89 -9.71 3.79
C GLU A 104 0.67 -8.97 2.47
N LEU A 105 1.47 -7.91 2.26
CA LEU A 105 1.57 -7.22 0.99
C LEU A 105 2.13 -8.15 -0.09
N ARG A 106 1.38 -8.32 -1.18
CA ARG A 106 1.78 -9.12 -2.34
C ARG A 106 2.73 -8.33 -3.24
N LEU A 107 3.95 -8.13 -2.75
CA LEU A 107 5.05 -7.52 -3.48
C LEU A 107 6.09 -8.58 -3.84
N THR A 108 6.55 -8.58 -5.09
CA THR A 108 7.68 -9.44 -5.47
C THR A 108 8.94 -8.97 -4.76
N HIS A 109 9.88 -9.89 -4.53
CA HIS A 109 11.17 -9.54 -3.93
C HIS A 109 11.89 -8.43 -4.73
N GLN A 110 11.82 -8.48 -6.05
CA GLN A 110 12.36 -7.45 -6.95
C GLN A 110 11.68 -6.09 -6.76
N ALA A 111 10.35 -6.07 -6.61
CA ALA A 111 9.63 -4.83 -6.33
C ALA A 111 10.05 -4.24 -4.98
N ARG A 112 10.17 -5.04 -3.92
CA ARG A 112 10.67 -4.58 -2.61
C ARG A 112 12.09 -4.02 -2.69
N ILE A 113 12.99 -4.68 -3.41
CA ILE A 113 14.36 -4.17 -3.65
C ILE A 113 14.31 -2.84 -4.39
N HIS A 114 13.50 -2.75 -5.45
CA HIS A 114 13.37 -1.52 -6.24
C HIS A 114 12.83 -0.36 -5.40
N LEU A 115 11.77 -0.58 -4.62
CA LEU A 115 11.21 0.40 -3.68
C LEU A 115 12.27 0.89 -2.68
N LYS A 116 13.02 -0.03 -2.08
CA LYS A 116 14.12 0.32 -1.18
C LYS A 116 15.22 1.13 -1.88
N ARG A 117 15.58 0.77 -3.11
CA ARG A 117 16.62 1.48 -3.88
C ARG A 117 16.23 2.93 -4.19
N ILE A 118 14.95 3.18 -4.43
CA ILE A 118 14.43 4.54 -4.71
C ILE A 118 14.03 5.29 -3.43
N GLY A 119 14.33 4.75 -2.24
CA GLY A 119 14.05 5.37 -0.95
C GLY A 119 12.58 5.35 -0.54
N ALA A 120 11.76 4.52 -1.18
CA ALA A 120 10.31 4.46 -0.96
C ALA A 120 9.92 3.94 0.44
N ASP A 121 10.89 3.43 1.20
CA ASP A 121 10.78 3.07 2.61
C ASP A 121 10.76 4.29 3.55
N THR A 122 11.27 5.43 3.08
CA THR A 122 11.27 6.70 3.82
C THR A 122 10.23 7.70 3.30
N VAL A 123 9.58 7.36 2.18
CA VAL A 123 8.57 8.20 1.54
C VAL A 123 7.25 8.08 2.30
N LEU A 124 6.63 9.23 2.53
CA LEU A 124 5.30 9.36 3.13
C LEU A 124 4.21 9.18 2.06
N TYR A 125 3.44 8.11 2.17
CA TYR A 125 2.22 7.82 1.43
C TYR A 125 1.00 8.35 2.18
N GLY A 126 -0.16 8.43 1.52
CA GLY A 126 -1.46 8.57 2.20
C GLY A 126 -2.08 9.97 2.19
N THR A 127 -1.33 11.02 1.83
CA THR A 127 -1.92 12.33 1.50
C THR A 127 -2.81 12.26 0.25
N GLY A 128 -2.41 11.46 -0.76
CA GLY A 128 -3.22 11.12 -1.94
C GLY A 128 -4.02 9.81 -1.83
N GLY A 129 -4.02 9.22 -0.64
CA GLY A 129 -4.67 7.95 -0.38
C GLY A 129 -3.80 6.72 -0.65
N VAL A 130 -4.07 5.67 0.12
CA VAL A 130 -3.53 4.32 -0.03
C VAL A 130 -4.69 3.39 -0.27
N ARG A 131 -4.66 2.60 -1.34
CA ARG A 131 -5.69 1.59 -1.61
C ARG A 131 -5.14 0.18 -1.43
N PHE A 132 -5.85 -0.63 -0.66
CA PHE A 132 -5.65 -2.06 -0.58
C PHE A 132 -6.66 -2.79 -1.46
N ASP A 133 -6.17 -3.46 -2.49
CA ASP A 133 -6.94 -4.45 -3.25
C ASP A 133 -6.95 -5.76 -2.44
N ILE A 134 -8.04 -5.96 -1.68
CA ILE A 134 -8.25 -7.12 -0.80
C ILE A 134 -8.83 -8.27 -1.62
N GLY A 135 -8.16 -9.42 -1.61
CA GLY A 135 -8.63 -10.56 -2.37
C GLY A 135 -8.03 -11.89 -1.96
N THR A 136 -8.18 -12.85 -2.85
CA THR A 136 -7.51 -14.15 -2.76
C THR A 136 -6.44 -14.23 -3.83
N ALA A 137 -5.66 -15.31 -3.86
CA ALA A 137 -4.75 -15.61 -4.97
C ALA A 137 -5.43 -15.62 -6.35
N PHE A 138 -6.74 -15.84 -6.40
CA PHE A 138 -7.48 -16.03 -7.65
C PHE A 138 -8.23 -14.79 -8.13
N ARG A 139 -8.67 -13.92 -7.21
CA ARG A 139 -9.49 -12.75 -7.56
C ARG A 139 -9.52 -11.67 -6.48
N PRO A 140 -9.69 -10.39 -6.87
CA PRO A 140 -10.05 -9.33 -5.93
C PRO A 140 -11.47 -9.56 -5.40
N LEU A 141 -11.70 -9.14 -4.16
CA LEU A 141 -13.00 -9.25 -3.49
C LEU A 141 -13.53 -7.90 -3.05
N ALA A 142 -12.65 -7.06 -2.49
CA ALA A 142 -12.98 -5.74 -2.02
C ALA A 142 -11.81 -4.78 -2.22
N GLN A 143 -12.08 -3.49 -2.11
CA GLN A 143 -11.07 -2.45 -2.03
C GLN A 143 -11.26 -1.68 -0.73
N VAL A 144 -10.15 -1.38 -0.07
CA VAL A 144 -10.11 -0.52 1.12
C VAL A 144 -9.20 0.66 0.81
N THR A 145 -9.76 1.86 0.73
CA THR A 145 -8.96 3.09 0.57
C THR A 145 -8.83 3.76 1.93
N ILE A 146 -7.62 4.20 2.26
CA ILE A 146 -7.28 4.97 3.45
C ILE A 146 -6.74 6.31 2.99
N GLU A 147 -7.34 7.40 3.44
CA GLU A 147 -6.94 8.77 3.13
C GLU A 147 -6.58 9.50 4.42
N LEU A 148 -5.46 10.22 4.40
CA LEU A 148 -5.02 11.05 5.51
C LEU A 148 -5.38 12.50 5.24
N ARG A 149 -6.13 13.11 6.15
CA ARG A 149 -6.45 14.54 6.11
C ARG A 149 -5.71 15.29 7.21
N PRO A 150 -5.24 16.52 6.94
CA PRO A 150 -4.72 17.38 7.98
C PRO A 150 -5.76 17.57 9.10
N SER A 151 -5.37 17.26 10.35
CA SER A 151 -6.21 17.53 11.51
C SER A 151 -5.95 18.94 12.03
N LYS A 152 -7.00 19.58 12.57
CA LYS A 152 -6.91 20.92 13.17
C LYS A 152 -6.49 20.91 14.64
N LEU A 153 -6.37 19.72 15.24
CA LEU A 153 -6.27 19.56 16.70
C LEU A 153 -4.86 19.19 17.20
N ASP A 154 -3.82 19.24 16.34
CA ASP A 154 -2.44 18.86 16.66
C ASP A 154 -2.27 17.40 17.17
N VAL A 155 -3.24 16.52 16.93
CA VAL A 155 -3.24 15.09 17.35
C VAL A 155 -2.95 14.14 16.17
N GLY A 156 -2.08 14.54 15.24
CA GLY A 156 -1.81 13.78 14.01
C GLY A 156 -2.91 13.90 12.95
N PRO A 157 -2.74 13.32 11.75
CA PRO A 157 -3.72 13.41 10.67
C PRO A 157 -5.02 12.66 11.01
N ALA A 158 -6.15 13.19 10.57
CA ALA A 158 -7.41 12.48 10.60
C ALA A 158 -7.43 11.41 9.50
N ILE A 159 -7.87 10.21 9.84
CA ILE A 159 -7.90 9.08 8.91
C ILE A 159 -9.34 8.87 8.43
N ASP A 160 -9.53 8.87 7.11
CA ASP A 160 -10.77 8.41 6.49
C ASP A 160 -10.56 7.07 5.81
N THR A 161 -11.58 6.22 5.84
CA THR A 161 -11.53 4.89 5.24
C THR A 161 -12.79 4.60 4.43
N PHE A 162 -12.59 3.95 3.28
CA PHE A 162 -13.65 3.63 2.33
C PHE A 162 -13.56 2.17 1.92
N VAL A 163 -14.69 1.45 1.97
CA VAL A 163 -14.77 0.04 1.57
C VAL A 163 -15.65 -0.07 0.34
N ALA A 164 -15.15 -0.73 -0.72
CA ALA A 164 -15.92 -1.03 -1.93
C ALA A 164 -15.92 -2.54 -2.22
N ASP A 165 -17.09 -3.09 -2.54
CA ASP A 165 -17.23 -4.47 -3.04
C ASP A 165 -16.97 -4.49 -4.55
N VAL A 166 -15.91 -5.20 -4.97
CA VAL A 166 -15.51 -5.34 -6.39
C VAL A 166 -15.64 -6.76 -6.91
N SER A 167 -16.12 -7.68 -6.08
CA SER A 167 -16.20 -9.12 -6.41
C SER A 167 -17.30 -9.46 -7.43
N GLY A 168 -18.25 -8.55 -7.62
CA GLY A 168 -19.49 -8.80 -8.39
C GLY A 168 -20.46 -9.78 -7.71
N ARG A 169 -20.16 -10.25 -6.48
CA ARG A 169 -21.02 -11.14 -5.68
C ARG A 169 -21.07 -10.63 -4.24
N ARG A 170 -22.26 -10.59 -3.64
CA ARG A 170 -22.37 -10.07 -2.27
C ARG A 170 -21.66 -10.97 -1.26
N HIS A 171 -20.67 -10.41 -0.56
CA HIS A 171 -19.95 -11.04 0.54
C HIS A 171 -20.16 -10.27 1.86
N PRO A 172 -21.37 -10.27 2.44
CA PRO A 172 -21.69 -9.40 3.58
C PRO A 172 -20.80 -9.65 4.80
N GLY A 173 -20.41 -10.91 5.07
CA GLY A 173 -19.50 -11.22 6.17
C GLY A 173 -18.10 -10.62 6.00
N LEU A 174 -17.59 -10.58 4.77
CA LEU A 174 -16.31 -9.93 4.44
C LEU A 174 -16.43 -8.42 4.57
N ILE A 175 -17.45 -7.82 3.95
CA ILE A 175 -17.63 -6.35 3.95
C ILE A 175 -17.84 -5.82 5.37
N ASN A 176 -18.65 -6.50 6.19
CA ASN A 176 -18.82 -6.14 7.60
C ASN A 176 -17.50 -6.21 8.38
N TYR A 177 -16.72 -7.27 8.17
CA TYR A 177 -15.40 -7.40 8.79
C TYR A 177 -14.47 -6.25 8.38
N LEU A 178 -14.41 -5.91 7.08
CA LEU A 178 -13.59 -4.79 6.60
C LEU A 178 -14.03 -3.45 7.19
N HIS A 179 -15.33 -3.21 7.34
CA HIS A 179 -15.83 -2.02 8.04
C HIS A 179 -15.38 -1.99 9.51
N THR A 180 -15.45 -3.11 10.24
CA THR A 180 -14.94 -3.18 11.61
C THR A 180 -13.46 -2.84 11.68
N ILE A 181 -12.64 -3.41 10.80
CA ILE A 181 -11.20 -3.10 10.73
C ILE A 181 -10.96 -1.62 10.39
N CYS A 182 -11.76 -1.06 9.48
CA CYS A 182 -11.70 0.34 9.10
C CYS A 182 -12.00 1.31 10.26
N GLU A 183 -12.93 0.96 11.15
CA GLU A 183 -13.18 1.77 12.36
C GLU A 183 -12.01 1.66 13.34
N VAL A 184 -11.43 0.47 13.53
CA VAL A 184 -10.24 0.30 14.37
C VAL A 184 -9.05 1.11 13.81
N ILE A 185 -8.87 1.14 12.49
CA ILE A 185 -7.80 1.92 11.84
C ILE A 185 -7.99 3.42 12.06
N LYS A 186 -9.23 3.93 12.09
CA LYS A 186 -9.50 5.36 12.33
C LYS A 186 -9.15 5.80 13.74
N ASP A 187 -9.33 4.90 14.70
CA ASP A 187 -9.10 5.17 16.12
C ASP A 187 -7.64 4.97 16.54
N ASP A 188 -6.79 4.42 15.65
CA ASP A 188 -5.41 4.07 15.94
C ASP A 188 -4.43 5.05 15.28
N ASP A 189 -3.39 5.46 16.03
CA ASP A 189 -2.34 6.36 15.51
C ASP A 189 -1.31 5.56 14.70
N ILE A 190 -1.73 5.08 13.54
CA ILE A 190 -0.89 4.27 12.64
C ILE A 190 0.26 5.06 12.01
N THR A 191 0.21 6.40 12.03
CA THR A 191 1.26 7.25 11.45
C THR A 191 2.36 7.59 12.46
N ASP A 192 2.14 7.30 13.75
CA ASP A 192 2.97 7.76 14.86
C ASP A 192 3.14 9.29 14.84
N GLY A 193 2.05 10.01 14.56
CA GLY A 193 2.04 11.47 14.43
C GLY A 193 2.67 12.05 13.15
N LYS A 194 3.07 11.20 12.19
CA LYS A 194 3.57 11.65 10.87
C LYS A 194 2.42 12.09 9.97
N ASP A 195 2.70 12.97 9.00
CA ASP A 195 1.74 13.44 7.99
C ASP A 195 1.44 12.41 6.89
N GLY A 196 2.06 11.23 6.97
CA GLY A 196 1.88 10.14 6.02
C GLY A 196 2.30 8.79 6.59
N LEU A 197 2.07 7.76 5.79
CA LEU A 197 2.43 6.37 6.06
C LEU A 197 3.75 6.04 5.37
N VAL A 198 4.69 5.40 6.04
CA VAL A 198 5.83 4.76 5.37
C VAL A 198 5.50 3.32 4.99
N LEU A 199 6.31 2.67 4.15
CA LEU A 199 6.05 1.29 3.71
C LEU A 199 5.87 0.30 4.88
N ALA A 200 6.59 0.50 5.99
CA ALA A 200 6.43 -0.31 7.19
C ALA A 200 5.03 -0.17 7.81
N ASP A 201 4.44 1.03 7.79
CA ASP A 201 3.08 1.30 8.27
C ASP A 201 2.06 0.58 7.38
N ILE A 202 2.32 0.54 6.07
CA ILE A 202 1.51 -0.19 5.09
C ILE A 202 1.59 -1.72 5.33
N ASP A 203 2.78 -2.25 5.60
CA ASP A 203 2.96 -3.66 5.98
C ASP A 203 2.19 -3.95 7.30
N ARG A 204 2.23 -3.07 8.30
CA ARG A 204 1.44 -3.18 9.55
C ARG A 204 -0.07 -3.15 9.30
N LEU A 205 -0.54 -2.26 8.43
CA LEU A 205 -1.95 -2.17 8.03
C LEU A 205 -2.42 -3.43 7.31
N ALA A 206 -1.60 -3.99 6.43
CA ALA A 206 -1.93 -5.20 5.68
C ALA A 206 -2.28 -6.37 6.60
N LEU A 207 -1.55 -6.51 7.72
CA LEU A 207 -1.78 -7.56 8.71
C LEU A 207 -3.17 -7.46 9.36
N ARG A 208 -3.74 -6.25 9.47
CA ARG A 208 -5.07 -6.07 10.06
C ARG A 208 -6.21 -6.66 9.23
N PHE A 209 -5.97 -6.91 7.94
CA PHE A 209 -6.94 -7.59 7.09
C PHE A 209 -6.96 -9.11 7.28
N LEU A 210 -6.00 -9.67 8.02
CA LEU A 210 -6.02 -11.07 8.42
C LEU A 210 -7.02 -11.27 9.56
N ARG A 211 -8.09 -12.06 9.32
CA ARG A 211 -9.01 -12.41 10.40
C ARG A 211 -8.39 -13.50 11.26
N MET A 212 -8.00 -13.14 12.48
CA MET A 212 -7.60 -14.11 13.49
C MET A 212 -8.79 -14.98 13.94
N PRO A 213 -8.55 -16.26 14.26
CA PRO A 213 -9.59 -17.12 14.82
C PRO A 213 -10.11 -16.55 16.14
N ASP A 214 -11.40 -16.70 16.41
CA ASP A 214 -11.92 -16.43 17.76
C ASP A 214 -11.60 -17.60 18.73
N GLU A 215 -11.76 -17.39 20.04
CA GLU A 215 -11.46 -18.42 21.06
C GLU A 215 -12.17 -19.76 20.81
N TYR A 216 -13.34 -19.73 20.19
CA TYR A 216 -14.10 -20.94 19.89
C TYR A 216 -13.48 -21.68 18.69
N GLU A 217 -13.11 -20.95 17.65
CA GLU A 217 -12.36 -21.48 16.51
C GLU A 217 -10.99 -22.02 16.95
N GLU A 218 -10.26 -21.33 17.82
CA GLU A 218 -8.99 -21.82 18.39
C GLU A 218 -9.18 -23.15 19.13
N ARG A 219 -10.16 -23.22 20.04
CA ARG A 219 -10.49 -24.44 20.79
C ARG A 219 -10.87 -25.61 19.88
N ARG A 220 -11.50 -25.35 18.74
CA ARG A 220 -11.90 -26.38 17.76
C ARG A 220 -10.70 -27.02 17.06
N TRP A 221 -9.61 -26.30 16.89
CA TRP A 221 -8.43 -26.77 16.15
C TRP A 221 -7.26 -27.23 17.03
N GLY A 222 -7.35 -27.02 18.36
CA GLY A 222 -6.34 -27.44 19.34
C GLY A 222 -5.08 -26.57 19.35
N GLU A 223 -4.25 -26.70 20.38
CA GLU A 223 -3.05 -25.88 20.72
C GLU A 223 -1.93 -25.80 19.65
N ARG A 224 -2.16 -26.18 18.39
CA ARG A 224 -1.13 -26.17 17.32
C ARG A 224 -0.79 -24.79 16.74
N TRP A 225 -1.38 -23.70 17.23
CA TRP A 225 -1.23 -22.37 16.63
C TRP A 225 0.02 -21.61 17.07
N TYR A 226 0.49 -21.81 18.31
CA TYR A 226 1.41 -20.87 18.96
C TYR A 226 2.90 -21.19 18.82
N ASP A 227 3.29 -22.37 18.33
CA ASP A 227 4.71 -22.79 18.31
C ASP A 227 5.52 -22.24 17.11
N GLY A 228 4.94 -21.46 16.19
CA GLY A 228 5.64 -21.09 14.96
C GLY A 228 5.34 -19.72 14.35
N ILE A 229 4.33 -19.00 14.84
CA ILE A 229 4.05 -17.64 14.36
C ILE A 229 4.57 -16.67 15.43
N PHE A 230 5.83 -16.29 15.28
CA PHE A 230 6.47 -15.20 16.04
C PHE A 230 5.79 -13.88 15.63
N PHE A 231 4.59 -13.63 16.11
CA PHE A 231 4.16 -12.26 16.33
C PHE A 231 4.93 -11.81 17.55
N GLY A 232 5.96 -10.98 17.36
CA GLY A 232 6.46 -10.16 18.46
C GLY A 232 5.24 -9.53 19.11
N THR A 233 5.12 -9.68 20.41
CA THR A 233 4.09 -9.04 21.22
C THR A 233 3.94 -7.60 20.76
N TYR A 234 2.70 -7.17 20.57
CA TYR A 234 2.32 -5.83 20.08
C TYR A 234 2.90 -4.66 20.94
N GLU A 235 3.61 -4.96 22.01
CA GLU A 235 4.21 -4.01 22.97
C GLU A 235 5.74 -3.80 22.77
N ASP A 236 6.41 -4.52 21.86
CA ASP A 236 7.88 -4.47 21.72
C ASP A 236 8.41 -3.94 20.36
N TRP A 237 7.64 -3.16 19.60
CA TRP A 237 8.09 -2.54 18.33
C TRP A 237 7.78 -1.05 18.23
#